data_AF-A0A1V2PWV8-F1
#
_entry.id   AF-A0A1V2PWV8-F1
#
_cell.length_a   1.000
_cell.length_b   1.000
_cell.length_c   1.000
_cell.angle_alpha   90.00
_cell.angle_beta   90.00
_cell.angle_gamma   90.00
#
_symmetry.space_group_name_H-M   'P 1'
#
loop_
_entity.id
_entity.type
_entity.pdbx_description
1 polymer ?
#
loop_
_entity_poly.entity_id
_entity_poly.type
_entity_poly.pdbx_seq_one_letter_code
_entity_poly.pdbx_strand_id
1 'polypeptide(L)'
;MWTRTVVLLPCGSMKGLAVLGTVLLCVWAPVAMVYGLMAFTPTGSCEYSVSGVCAYGQLPMVLAAGGTALVWAVAVVLTWAGTRGRPRAVVPYAGIVLIFGLLFAAGRIAAG
;
A
#
# COMPACT_ATOMS: atom_id res chain seq x y z
N MET A 1 -17.19 8.65 33.57
CA MET A 1 -17.60 9.39 32.35
C MET A 1 -16.34 9.74 31.59
N TRP A 2 -16.24 9.20 30.38
CA TRP A 2 -15.06 9.23 29.51
C TRP A 2 -15.19 10.43 28.56
N THR A 3 -14.54 11.53 28.89
CA THR A 3 -14.28 12.62 27.95
C THR A 3 -12.86 12.43 27.42
N ARG A 4 -12.69 11.48 26.48
CA ARG A 4 -11.45 11.41 25.69
C ARG A 4 -11.47 12.58 24.71
N THR A 5 -10.73 13.61 25.10
CA THR A 5 -10.37 14.80 24.34
C THR A 5 -9.85 14.40 22.96
N VAL A 6 -10.73 14.48 21.97
CA VAL A 6 -10.39 14.54 20.56
C VAL A 6 -9.87 15.96 20.32
N VAL A 7 -8.80 16.09 19.53
CA VAL A 7 -8.19 17.35 19.07
C VAL A 7 -7.26 18.06 20.06
N LEU A 8 -6.05 17.54 20.21
CA LEU A 8 -4.87 18.37 20.48
C LEU A 8 -3.73 17.85 19.60
N LEU A 9 -3.63 18.38 18.38
CA LEU A 9 -2.41 18.33 17.57
C LEU A 9 -1.35 19.17 18.29
N PRO A 10 -0.23 18.59 18.80
CA PRO A 10 0.93 19.38 19.14
C PRO A 10 1.86 19.39 17.92
N CYS A 11 1.93 20.53 17.23
CA CYS A 11 3.08 20.88 16.41
C CYS A 11 4.36 20.64 17.24
N GLY A 12 5.22 19.72 16.77
CA GLY A 12 6.48 19.32 17.43
C GLY A 12 6.72 17.80 17.50
N SER A 13 5.71 16.99 17.15
CA SER A 13 5.63 15.56 17.45
C SER A 13 5.94 14.67 16.25
N MET A 14 7.20 14.24 16.08
CA MET A 14 7.59 13.16 15.13
C MET A 14 6.68 11.91 15.26
N LYS A 15 6.14 11.67 16.45
CA LYS A 15 5.15 10.61 16.70
C LYS A 15 3.81 10.88 16.02
N GLY A 16 3.30 12.11 16.09
CA GLY A 16 2.06 12.50 15.44
C GLY A 16 2.12 12.31 13.92
N LEU A 17 3.26 12.69 13.30
CA LEU A 17 3.49 12.46 11.88
C LEU A 17 3.53 10.97 11.51
N ALA A 18 4.15 10.13 12.35
CA ALA A 18 4.18 8.69 12.13
C ALA A 18 2.79 8.05 12.27
N VAL A 19 1.99 8.47 13.25
CA VAL A 19 0.61 8.00 13.43
C VAL A 19 -0.25 8.43 12.25
N LEU A 20 -0.22 9.72 11.87
CA LEU A 20 -0.97 10.24 10.74
C LEU A 20 -0.61 9.50 9.44
N GLY A 21 0.70 9.33 9.19
CA GLY A 21 1.18 8.59 8.03
C GLY A 21 0.71 7.13 8.03
N THR A 22 0.76 6.46 9.20
CA THR A 22 0.30 5.07 9.34
C THR A 22 -1.21 4.96 9.10
N VAL A 23 -2.02 5.90 9.63
CA VAL A 23 -3.47 5.94 9.40
C VAL A 23 -3.76 6.15 7.92
N LEU A 24 -3.09 7.11 7.27
CA LEU A 24 -3.21 7.33 5.83
C LEU A 24 -2.85 6.08 5.03
N LEU A 25 -1.74 5.43 5.37
CA LEU A 25 -1.30 4.19 4.73
C LEU A 25 -2.33 3.06 4.91
N CYS A 26 -2.92 2.92 6.10
CA CYS A 26 -3.94 1.91 6.37
C CYS A 26 -5.28 2.18 5.67
N VAL A 27 -5.59 3.44 5.32
CA VAL A 27 -6.78 3.77 4.53
C VAL A 27 -6.50 3.58 3.04
N TRP A 28 -5.34 4.02 2.56
CA TRP A 28 -5.00 3.98 1.14
C TRP A 28 -4.63 2.59 0.63
N ALA A 29 -3.92 1.78 1.42
CA ALA A 29 -3.48 0.47 0.95
C ALA A 29 -4.64 -0.48 0.60
N PRO A 30 -5.74 -0.59 1.39
CA PRO A 30 -6.91 -1.37 0.98
C PRO A 30 -7.56 -0.85 -0.29
N VAL A 31 -7.68 0.48 -0.45
CA VAL A 31 -8.25 1.09 -1.66
C VAL A 31 -7.40 0.77 -2.89
N ALA A 32 -6.08 0.94 -2.78
CA ALA A 32 -5.13 0.62 -3.84
C ALA A 32 -5.12 -0.88 -4.18
N MET A 33 -5.21 -1.75 -3.18
CA MET A 33 -5.27 -3.20 -3.37
C MET A 33 -6.54 -3.61 -4.10
N VAL A 34 -7.71 -3.13 -3.66
CA VAL A 34 -8.99 -3.40 -4.33
C VAL A 34 -8.98 -2.84 -5.75
N TYR A 35 -8.48 -1.61 -5.94
CA TYR A 35 -8.32 -1.04 -7.28
C TYR A 35 -7.43 -1.92 -8.16
N GLY A 36 -6.26 -2.36 -7.67
CA GLY A 36 -5.35 -3.23 -8.41
C GLY A 36 -5.98 -4.57 -8.79
N LEU A 37 -6.78 -5.17 -7.89
CA LEU A 37 -7.55 -6.36 -8.20
C LEU A 37 -8.58 -6.05 -9.29
N MET A 38 -9.41 -5.03 -9.13
CA MET A 38 -10.49 -4.73 -10.09
C MET A 38 -9.96 -4.30 -11.47
N ALA A 39 -8.85 -3.57 -11.51
CA ALA A 39 -8.28 -3.03 -12.75
C ALA A 39 -7.44 -4.05 -13.52
N PHE A 40 -6.80 -5.01 -12.83
CA PHE A 40 -5.83 -5.91 -13.45
C PHE A 40 -6.19 -7.40 -13.31
N THR A 41 -7.34 -7.76 -12.73
CA THR A 41 -7.77 -9.17 -12.71
C THR A 41 -8.00 -9.65 -14.14
N PRO A 42 -7.33 -10.74 -14.57
CA PRO A 42 -7.55 -11.31 -15.90
C PRO A 42 -8.97 -11.87 -15.99
N THR A 43 -9.75 -11.40 -16.97
CA THR A 43 -11.12 -11.84 -17.24
C THR A 43 -11.19 -13.07 -18.16
N GLY A 44 -10.05 -13.53 -18.69
CA GLY A 44 -9.96 -14.75 -19.51
C GLY A 44 -9.73 -16.01 -18.67
N SER A 45 -10.36 -17.12 -19.04
CA SER A 45 -10.16 -18.42 -18.40
C SER A 45 -8.74 -18.94 -18.65
N CYS A 46 -7.93 -19.00 -17.59
CA CYS A 46 -6.62 -19.64 -17.62
C CYS A 46 -6.71 -21.19 -17.56
N GLU A 47 -7.79 -21.78 -18.11
CA GLU A 47 -8.00 -23.23 -18.16
C GLU A 47 -7.22 -23.90 -19.30
N TYR A 48 -6.84 -23.13 -20.32
CA TYR A 48 -5.95 -23.59 -21.38
C TYR A 48 -4.67 -22.76 -21.32
N SER A 49 -3.56 -23.40 -20.96
CA SER A 49 -2.19 -22.86 -20.93
C SER A 49 -1.68 -22.48 -22.33
N VAL A 50 -2.44 -21.69 -23.08
CA VAL A 50 -1.99 -21.10 -24.34
C VAL A 50 -1.18 -19.87 -23.97
N SER A 51 0.11 -20.12 -23.74
CA SER A 51 1.26 -19.23 -23.97
C SER A 51 1.03 -17.72 -23.80
N GLY A 52 1.60 -17.15 -22.74
CA GLY A 52 1.86 -15.71 -22.62
C GLY A 52 0.74 -14.87 -22.01
N VAL A 53 -0.49 -14.98 -22.50
CA VAL A 53 -1.55 -13.99 -22.19
C VAL A 53 -2.00 -14.02 -20.71
N CYS A 54 -2.15 -15.21 -20.12
CA CYS A 54 -2.45 -15.32 -18.67
C CYS A 54 -1.28 -14.89 -17.77
N ALA A 55 -0.04 -15.21 -18.14
CA ALA A 55 1.14 -14.79 -17.36
C ALA A 55 1.37 -13.27 -17.43
N TYR A 56 1.12 -12.66 -18.59
CA TYR A 56 1.20 -11.21 -18.78
C TYR A 56 0.08 -10.46 -18.07
N GLY A 57 -1.14 -11.00 -17.99
CA GLY A 57 -2.25 -10.41 -17.23
C GLY A 57 -2.11 -10.57 -15.70
N GLN A 58 -1.47 -11.66 -15.24
CA GLN A 58 -1.21 -11.89 -13.81
C GLN A 58 -0.11 -11.00 -13.25
N LEU A 59 0.90 -10.64 -14.05
CA LEU A 59 2.01 -9.79 -13.62
C LEU A 59 1.56 -8.41 -13.08
N PRO A 60 0.74 -7.60 -13.77
CA PRO A 60 0.25 -6.33 -13.24
C PRO A 60 -0.66 -6.51 -12.03
N MET A 61 -1.44 -7.60 -11.97
CA MET A 61 -2.26 -7.92 -10.79
C MET A 61 -1.40 -8.21 -9.56
N VAL A 62 -0.38 -9.07 -9.69
CA VAL A 62 0.54 -9.42 -8.60
C VAL A 62 1.35 -8.21 -8.17
N LEU A 63 1.83 -7.40 -9.11
CA LEU A 63 2.54 -6.14 -8.82
C LEU A 63 1.65 -5.14 -8.09
N ALA A 64 0.44 -4.92 -8.57
CA ALA A 64 -0.48 -3.95 -8.00
C ALA A 64 -1.02 -4.42 -6.64
N ALA A 65 -1.67 -5.57 -6.56
CA ALA A 65 -2.32 -6.03 -5.34
C ALA A 65 -1.31 -6.67 -4.36
N GLY A 66 -0.48 -7.60 -4.86
CA GLY A 66 0.53 -8.28 -4.04
C GLY A 66 1.64 -7.34 -3.58
N GLY A 67 2.14 -6.49 -4.48
CA GLY A 67 3.12 -5.46 -4.13
C GLY A 67 2.56 -4.46 -3.11
N THR A 68 1.32 -3.99 -3.29
CA THR A 68 0.68 -3.09 -2.30
C THR A 68 0.56 -3.73 -0.93
N ALA A 69 0.15 -5.00 -0.85
CA ALA A 69 0.04 -5.73 0.41
C ALA A 69 1.40 -5.86 1.12
N LEU A 70 2.45 -6.20 0.36
CA LEU A 70 3.81 -6.32 0.89
C LEU A 70 4.34 -4.97 1.39
N VAL A 71 4.19 -3.92 0.59
CA VAL A 71 4.64 -2.57 0.94
C VAL A 71 3.92 -2.05 2.17
N TRP A 72 2.61 -2.28 2.27
CA TRP A 72 1.83 -1.93 3.46
C TRP A 72 2.38 -2.64 4.71
N ALA A 73 2.53 -3.97 4.67
CA ALA A 73 3.01 -4.74 5.80
C ALA A 73 4.42 -4.30 6.24
N VAL A 74 5.33 -4.15 5.28
CA VAL A 74 6.72 -3.73 5.53
C VAL A 74 6.75 -2.30 6.09
N ALA A 75 6.01 -1.36 5.52
CA ALA A 75 6.00 0.03 5.98
C ALA A 75 5.41 0.15 7.39
N VAL A 76 4.34 -0.58 7.70
CA VAL A 76 3.79 -0.62 9.07
C VAL A 76 4.83 -1.18 10.04
N VAL A 77 5.43 -2.33 9.74
CA VAL A 77 6.43 -2.94 10.63
C VAL A 77 7.63 -2.01 10.81
N LEU A 78 8.23 -1.50 9.73
CA LEU A 78 9.41 -0.63 9.80
C LEU A 78 9.17 0.71 10.48
N THR A 79 7.93 1.20 10.50
CA THR A 79 7.59 2.44 11.21
C THR A 79 7.77 2.28 12.72
N TRP A 80 7.49 1.08 13.25
CA TRP A 80 7.39 0.82 14.69
C TRP A 80 8.48 -0.12 15.22
N ALA A 81 9.03 -1.01 14.40
CA ALA A 81 9.99 -2.04 14.81
C ALA A 81 11.32 -1.45 15.30
N GLY A 82 11.80 -1.97 16.44
CA GLY A 82 13.11 -1.62 17.00
C GLY A 82 13.26 -0.16 17.45
N THR A 83 12.18 0.62 17.46
CA THR A 83 12.21 2.01 17.89
C THR A 83 11.83 2.10 19.37
N ARG A 84 12.78 2.46 20.24
CA ARG A 84 12.55 2.72 21.69
C ARG A 84 11.68 3.97 21.89
N GLY A 85 10.45 3.95 21.38
CA GLY A 85 9.51 5.07 21.41
C GLY A 85 9.80 6.20 20.42
N ARG A 86 10.60 5.99 19.36
CA ARG A 86 10.89 6.98 18.31
C ARG A 86 10.49 6.46 16.92
N PRO A 87 9.21 6.55 16.54
CA PRO A 87 8.75 5.97 15.28
C PRO A 87 9.41 6.66 14.08
N ARG A 88 9.65 5.88 13.03
CA ARG A 88 10.25 6.39 11.79
C ARG A 88 9.18 7.07 10.94
N ALA A 89 8.94 8.35 11.22
CA ALA A 89 7.83 9.10 10.64
C ALA A 89 7.80 9.15 9.10
N VAL A 90 8.94 8.98 8.43
CA VAL A 90 9.04 9.04 6.95
C VAL A 90 8.58 7.74 6.28
N VAL A 91 8.74 6.59 6.95
CA VAL A 91 8.46 5.26 6.41
C VAL A 91 7.02 5.09 5.89
N PRO A 92 5.95 5.51 6.60
CA PRO A 92 4.61 5.31 6.10
C PRO A 92 4.31 6.15 4.84
N TYR A 93 4.87 7.36 4.74
CA TYR A 93 4.72 8.19 3.53
C TYR A 93 5.50 7.62 2.34
N ALA A 94 6.71 7.10 2.59
CA ALA A 94 7.46 6.38 1.56
C ALA A 94 6.68 5.15 1.06
N GLY A 95 6.02 4.42 1.97
CA GLY A 95 5.11 3.32 1.63
C GLY A 95 3.96 3.76 0.72
N ILE A 96 3.31 4.89 1.01
CA ILE A 96 2.25 5.45 0.16
C ILE A 96 2.77 5.76 -1.24
N VAL A 97 3.89 6.47 -1.36
CA VAL A 97 4.51 6.80 -2.65
C VAL A 97 4.86 5.54 -3.44
N LEU A 98 5.39 4.53 -2.76
CA LEU A 98 5.74 3.25 -3.39
C LEU A 98 4.49 2.50 -3.90
N ILE A 99 3.38 2.52 -3.15
CA ILE A 99 2.09 1.95 -3.60
C ILE A 99 1.61 2.64 -4.88
N PHE A 100 1.65 3.98 -4.95
CA PHE A 100 1.32 4.69 -6.19
C PHE A 100 2.26 4.35 -7.33
N GLY A 101 3.57 4.22 -7.06
CA GLY A 101 4.56 3.77 -8.04
C GLY A 101 4.28 2.37 -8.58
N LEU A 102 3.87 1.43 -7.72
CA LEU A 102 3.48 0.08 -8.13
C LEU A 102 2.23 0.08 -9.02
N LEU A 103 1.20 0.86 -8.66
CA LEU A 103 0.00 1.00 -9.48
C LEU A 103 0.32 1.61 -10.86
N PHE A 104 1.18 2.64 -10.88
CA PHE A 104 1.62 3.26 -12.12
C PHE A 104 2.41 2.27 -12.99
N ALA A 105 3.37 1.54 -12.41
CA ALA A 105 4.14 0.53 -13.12
C ALA A 105 3.24 -0.59 -13.67
N ALA A 106 2.32 -1.11 -12.86
CA ALA A 106 1.34 -2.10 -13.30
C ALA A 106 0.48 -1.58 -14.46
N GLY A 107 0.00 -0.34 -14.38
CA GLY A 107 -0.75 0.31 -15.47
C GLY A 107 0.09 0.48 -16.74
N ARG A 108 1.38 0.80 -16.62
CA ARG A 108 2.28 0.92 -17.77
C ARG A 108 2.57 -0.42 -18.43
N ILE A 109 2.69 -1.49 -17.66
CA ILE A 109 2.86 -2.85 -18.15
C ILE A 109 1.58 -3.35 -18.82
N ALA A 110 0.41 -3.03 -18.27
CA ALA A 110 -0.87 -3.43 -18.87
C ALA A 110 -1.20 -2.68 -20.18
N ALA A 111 -0.64 -1.49 -20.38
CA ALA A 111 -0.88 -0.65 -21.56
C ALA A 111 0.19 -0.77 -22.66
N GLY A 112 1.27 -1.52 -22.42
CA GLY A 112 2.37 -1.73 -23.37
C GLY A 112 2.35 -3.13 -23.95
#